data_AF-J7QMY4-F1
#
_entry.id   AF-J7QMY4-F1
#
_cell.length_a   1.000
_cell.length_b   1.000
_cell.length_c   1.000
_cell.angle_alpha   90.00
_cell.angle_beta   90.00
_cell.angle_gamma   90.00
#
_symmetry.space_group_name_H-M   'P 1'
#
loop_
_entity.id
_entity.type
_entity.pdbx_description
1 polymer ?
#
loop_
_entity_poly.entity_id
_entity_poly.type
_entity_poly.pdbx_seq_one_letter_code
_entity_poly.pdbx_strand_id
1 'polypeptide(L)'
;MEDQRFADAPSFLLAQEPTQFCRRVDLRRRFVAFGHIGDIEETNTWRSHASCIFHGRACGAIMTFGDRLRRILLERNMSQSDLARLVWNETKTDARGYEVVVGKDRISAYVNNRAKPEPRMLKLIADALKMPPEELAPEIAAKNSTAAAWTMEEATGQPGMVLFQFKKIIPHDAAIKILAALSEAEKQGK
;
A
#
# COMPACT_ATOMS: atom_id res chain seq x y z
N MET A 1 -36.26 48.68 30.95
CA MET A 1 -36.19 47.26 30.56
C MET A 1 -36.23 47.23 29.05
N GLU A 2 -35.06 47.51 28.48
CA GLU A 2 -34.84 47.75 27.06
C GLU A 2 -34.97 46.50 26.19
N ASP A 3 -35.73 46.68 25.12
CA ASP A 3 -35.56 46.06 23.80
C ASP A 3 -34.13 46.32 23.28
N GLN A 4 -33.36 45.27 23.01
CA GLN A 4 -32.23 45.36 22.07
C GLN A 4 -32.15 44.15 21.15
N ARG A 5 -32.61 44.41 19.92
CA ARG A 5 -32.33 43.67 18.71
C ARG A 5 -30.84 43.84 18.39
N PHE A 6 -30.10 42.76 18.27
CA PHE A 6 -28.83 42.74 17.53
C PHE A 6 -28.90 41.60 16.52
N ALA A 7 -29.43 41.96 15.36
CA ALA A 7 -29.10 41.31 14.11
C ALA A 7 -27.76 41.91 13.66
N ASP A 8 -26.73 41.09 13.50
CA ASP A 8 -25.64 41.35 12.58
C ASP A 8 -24.93 40.04 12.21
N ALA A 9 -24.95 39.75 10.91
CA ALA A 9 -24.35 38.59 10.28
C ALA A 9 -22.83 38.74 10.15
N PRO A 10 -22.10 37.62 9.96
CA PRO A 10 -21.01 37.64 9.01
C PRO A 10 -21.37 36.81 7.77
N SER A 11 -21.60 37.55 6.69
CA SER A 11 -21.54 37.11 5.30
C SER A 11 -20.19 36.47 5.01
N PHE A 12 -20.07 35.15 5.19
CA PHE A 12 -18.89 34.42 4.77
C PHE A 12 -19.02 34.09 3.29
N LEU A 13 -18.23 34.82 2.50
CA LEU A 13 -17.98 34.66 1.09
C LEU A 13 -17.99 33.19 0.64
N LEU A 14 -18.99 32.86 -0.18
CA LEU A 14 -18.95 31.75 -1.11
C LEU A 14 -17.77 31.97 -2.07
N ALA A 15 -16.62 31.39 -1.76
CA ALA A 15 -15.60 31.12 -2.74
C ALA A 15 -16.16 30.07 -3.71
N GLN A 16 -16.72 30.54 -4.83
CA GLN A 16 -17.04 29.71 -5.98
C GLN A 16 -15.72 29.20 -6.56
N GLU A 17 -15.41 27.93 -6.31
CA GLU A 17 -14.33 27.26 -7.02
C GLU A 17 -14.71 27.13 -8.50
N PRO A 18 -13.84 27.54 -9.45
CA PRO A 18 -14.10 27.35 -10.86
C PRO A 18 -14.03 25.84 -11.16
N THR A 19 -15.19 25.27 -11.42
CA THR A 19 -15.35 23.96 -12.06
C THR A 19 -14.61 23.99 -13.39
N GLN A 20 -13.41 23.41 -13.43
CA GLN A 20 -12.73 23.11 -14.68
C GLN A 20 -13.48 21.99 -15.38
N PHE A 21 -14.44 22.43 -16.19
CA PHE A 21 -15.17 21.66 -17.17
C PHE A 21 -14.19 21.20 -18.26
N CYS A 22 -13.48 20.09 -18.03
CA CYS A 22 -12.81 19.38 -19.10
C CYS A 22 -13.86 18.86 -20.08
N ARG A 23 -14.06 19.60 -21.18
CA ARG A 23 -14.78 19.14 -22.37
C ARG A 23 -14.13 17.83 -22.84
N ARG A 24 -14.79 16.73 -22.55
CA ARG A 24 -14.53 15.42 -23.16
C ARG A 24 -14.90 15.56 -24.63
N VAL A 25 -13.89 15.63 -25.48
CA VAL A 25 -14.08 15.58 -26.94
C VAL A 25 -14.70 14.22 -27.25
N ASP A 26 -15.96 14.28 -27.66
CA ASP A 26 -16.78 13.16 -28.09
C ASP A 26 -16.30 12.72 -29.48
N LEU A 27 -15.45 11.69 -29.53
CA LEU A 27 -15.09 11.00 -30.77
C LEU A 27 -15.97 9.76 -30.92
N ARG A 28 -17.24 10.02 -31.27
CA ARG A 28 -18.03 9.07 -32.05
C ARG A 28 -17.31 8.83 -33.39
N ARG A 29 -16.60 7.71 -33.51
CA ARG A 29 -16.46 7.03 -34.79
C ARG A 29 -17.13 5.67 -34.71
N ARG A 30 -18.33 5.63 -35.29
CA ARG A 30 -18.93 4.43 -35.87
C ARG A 30 -17.87 3.75 -36.75
N PHE A 31 -17.47 2.54 -36.39
CA PHE A 31 -17.01 1.57 -37.38
C PHE A 31 -18.01 0.42 -37.36
N VAL A 32 -18.86 0.43 -38.38
CA VAL A 32 -19.62 -0.74 -38.79
C VAL A 32 -18.67 -1.52 -39.68
N ALA A 33 -18.28 -2.71 -39.28
CA ALA A 33 -17.66 -3.68 -40.18
C ALA A 33 -18.41 -5.01 -40.00
N PHE A 34 -19.18 -5.31 -41.04
CA PHE A 34 -19.83 -6.58 -41.32
C PHE A 34 -18.77 -7.67 -41.53
N GLY A 35 -19.20 -8.92 -41.35
CA GLY A 35 -18.32 -10.06 -41.06
C GLY A 35 -17.47 -10.61 -42.20
N HIS A 36 -16.58 -11.52 -41.82
CA HIS A 36 -16.50 -12.84 -42.46
C HIS A 36 -15.78 -13.82 -41.53
N ILE A 37 -16.40 -14.99 -41.38
CA ILE A 37 -15.83 -16.22 -40.83
C ILE A 37 -14.72 -16.69 -41.79
N GLY A 38 -13.55 -17.04 -41.24
CA GLY A 38 -12.42 -17.60 -42.00
C GLY A 38 -11.20 -17.80 -41.11
N ASP A 39 -11.01 -19.07 -40.75
CA ASP A 39 -9.91 -19.71 -40.04
C ASP A 39 -8.44 -19.27 -40.32
N ILE A 40 -7.62 -19.45 -39.27
CA ILE A 40 -6.21 -19.93 -39.26
C ILE A 40 -5.02 -18.92 -39.37
N GLU A 41 -4.11 -19.11 -38.39
CA GLU A 41 -2.66 -18.84 -38.31
C GLU A 41 -2.09 -17.45 -37.96
N GLU A 42 -1.61 -17.38 -36.70
CA GLU A 42 -0.25 -17.01 -36.31
C GLU A 42 0.55 -16.10 -37.28
N THR A 43 0.35 -14.79 -37.16
CA THR A 43 1.40 -13.82 -37.48
C THR A 43 1.56 -12.81 -36.36
N ASN A 44 2.57 -13.10 -35.54
CA ASN A 44 3.32 -12.25 -34.64
C ASN A 44 3.48 -10.82 -35.22
N THR A 45 2.55 -9.92 -34.91
CA THR A 45 2.61 -8.50 -35.27
C THR A 45 2.67 -7.67 -34.00
N TRP A 46 3.90 -7.36 -33.61
CA TRP A 46 4.29 -6.34 -32.63
C TRP A 46 3.92 -4.93 -33.12
N ARG A 47 2.62 -4.64 -33.24
CA ARG A 47 2.09 -3.30 -33.51
C ARG A 47 0.84 -3.02 -32.68
N SER A 48 1.05 -2.73 -31.41
CA SER A 48 0.26 -1.77 -30.63
C SER A 48 1.07 -1.23 -29.44
N HIS A 49 2.30 -0.79 -29.74
CA HIS A 49 2.95 0.28 -28.99
C HIS A 49 2.49 1.62 -29.57
N ALA A 50 1.49 2.25 -28.97
CA ALA A 50 1.30 3.71 -28.95
C ALA A 50 0.08 4.10 -28.10
N SER A 51 0.12 3.78 -26.80
CA SER A 51 -0.55 4.61 -25.79
C SER A 51 0.23 4.58 -24.48
N CYS A 52 1.53 4.84 -24.59
CA CYS A 52 2.39 5.20 -23.46
C CYS A 52 2.57 6.73 -23.47
N ILE A 53 1.47 7.47 -23.43
CA ILE A 53 1.46 8.91 -23.18
C ILE A 53 0.40 9.16 -22.13
N PHE A 54 0.76 9.01 -20.85
CA PHE A 54 0.49 10.03 -19.85
C PHE A 54 1.16 9.66 -18.52
N HIS A 55 1.98 10.58 -18.02
CA HIS A 55 2.77 10.57 -16.78
C HIS A 55 4.13 9.88 -16.85
N GLY A 56 5.10 10.59 -17.41
CA GLY A 56 6.49 10.41 -17.06
C GLY A 56 6.69 10.51 -15.55
N ARG A 57 7.18 9.43 -14.94
CA ARG A 57 7.92 9.43 -13.67
C ARG A 57 8.96 8.31 -13.70
N ALA A 58 10.20 8.74 -13.85
CA ALA A 58 11.46 8.18 -13.35
C ALA A 58 11.61 6.64 -13.28
N CYS A 59 12.51 6.15 -14.14
CA CYS A 59 13.45 5.06 -13.79
C CYS A 59 13.95 5.22 -12.35
N GLY A 60 13.89 4.15 -11.56
CA GLY A 60 14.53 4.04 -10.24
C GLY A 60 13.64 4.33 -9.02
N ALA A 61 12.38 4.71 -9.18
CA ALA A 61 11.49 4.89 -8.04
C ALA A 61 11.13 3.53 -7.41
N ILE A 62 11.31 3.41 -6.09
CA ILE A 62 10.86 2.26 -5.30
C ILE A 62 9.36 2.08 -5.57
N MET A 63 8.98 0.94 -6.16
CA MET A 63 7.58 0.64 -6.43
C MET A 63 6.80 0.58 -5.11
N THR A 64 5.78 1.43 -4.99
CA THR A 64 4.89 1.42 -3.82
C THR A 64 4.08 0.12 -3.76
N PHE A 65 3.59 -0.20 -2.56
CA PHE A 65 2.72 -1.36 -2.34
C PHE A 65 1.50 -1.37 -3.28
N GLY A 66 0.78 -0.25 -3.41
CA GLY A 66 -0.42 -0.17 -4.23
C GLY A 66 -0.14 -0.38 -5.71
N ASP A 67 1.00 0.11 -6.20
CA ASP A 67 1.40 -0.09 -7.61
C ASP A 67 1.79 -1.54 -7.88
N ARG A 68 2.47 -2.20 -6.93
CA ARG A 68 2.79 -3.63 -7.03
C ARG A 68 1.54 -4.49 -7.00
N LEU A 69 0.62 -4.23 -6.07
CA LEU A 69 -0.66 -4.93 -5.99
C LEU A 69 -1.47 -4.74 -7.28
N ARG A 70 -1.54 -3.52 -7.82
CA ARG A 70 -2.20 -3.24 -9.09
C ARG A 70 -1.60 -4.06 -10.23
N ARG A 71 -0.27 -4.12 -10.32
CA ARG A 71 0.43 -4.89 -11.34
C ARG A 71 0.08 -6.39 -11.25
N ILE A 72 0.11 -6.98 -10.06
CA ILE A 72 -0.22 -8.40 -9.84
C ILE A 72 -1.67 -8.69 -10.23
N LEU A 73 -2.61 -7.79 -9.89
CA LEU A 73 -4.01 -7.93 -10.30
C LEU A 73 -4.17 -7.92 -11.82
N LEU A 74 -3.45 -7.03 -12.52
CA LEU A 74 -3.44 -6.97 -13.98
C LEU A 74 -2.81 -8.23 -14.61
N GLU A 75 -1.68 -8.68 -14.10
CA GLU A 75 -0.98 -9.90 -14.56
C GLU A 75 -1.87 -11.15 -14.44
N ARG A 76 -2.74 -11.19 -13.43
CA ARG A 76 -3.66 -12.31 -13.18
C ARG A 76 -5.06 -12.11 -13.76
N ASN A 77 -5.33 -11.02 -14.48
CA ASN A 77 -6.67 -10.64 -14.94
C ASN A 77 -7.73 -10.64 -13.82
N MET A 78 -7.34 -10.26 -12.60
CA MET A 78 -8.22 -10.23 -11.43
C MET A 78 -8.72 -8.81 -11.16
N SER A 79 -10.01 -8.66 -10.88
CA SER A 79 -10.55 -7.39 -10.40
C SER A 79 -10.32 -7.21 -8.89
N GLN A 80 -10.44 -5.97 -8.40
CA GLN A 80 -10.39 -5.69 -6.95
C GLN A 80 -11.51 -6.40 -6.18
N SER A 81 -12.67 -6.59 -6.82
CA SER A 81 -13.79 -7.33 -6.24
C SER A 81 -13.48 -8.82 -6.13
N ASP A 82 -12.76 -9.39 -7.09
CA ASP A 82 -12.38 -10.81 -7.06
C ASP A 82 -11.36 -11.08 -5.95
N LEU A 83 -10.38 -10.18 -5.79
CA LEU A 83 -9.46 -10.24 -4.64
C LEU A 83 -10.22 -10.13 -3.31
N ALA A 84 -11.18 -9.20 -3.22
CA ALA A 84 -12.00 -9.06 -2.02
C ALA A 84 -12.77 -10.35 -1.70
N ARG A 85 -13.30 -11.03 -2.73
CA ARG A 85 -14.00 -12.32 -2.56
C ARG A 85 -13.05 -13.37 -2.01
N LEU A 86 -11.84 -13.49 -2.55
CA LEU A 86 -10.86 -14.48 -2.06
C LEU A 86 -10.42 -14.22 -0.61
N VAL A 87 -10.33 -12.96 -0.19
CA VAL A 87 -9.85 -12.60 1.14
C VAL A 87 -10.92 -12.78 2.22
N TRP A 88 -12.16 -12.33 1.96
CA TRP A 88 -13.23 -12.32 2.97
C TRP A 88 -14.31 -13.37 2.75
N ASN A 89 -14.52 -13.86 1.53
CA ASN A 89 -15.62 -14.77 1.15
C ASN A 89 -17.03 -14.29 1.56
N GLU A 90 -17.19 -13.01 1.88
CA GLU A 90 -18.44 -12.41 2.34
C GLU A 90 -19.03 -11.47 1.29
N THR A 91 -20.32 -11.64 1.00
CA THR A 91 -21.13 -10.73 0.19
C THR A 91 -22.22 -10.11 1.05
N LYS A 92 -22.52 -8.83 0.80
CA LYS A 92 -23.59 -8.09 1.45
C LYS A 92 -24.54 -7.55 0.38
N THR A 93 -25.83 -7.77 0.58
CA THR A 93 -26.87 -7.19 -0.27
C THR A 93 -27.09 -5.72 0.11
N ASP A 94 -26.96 -4.83 -0.87
CA ASP A 94 -27.25 -3.41 -0.70
C ASP A 94 -28.78 -3.17 -0.67
N ALA A 95 -29.23 -2.01 -0.18
CA ALA A 95 -30.64 -1.60 -0.15
C ALA A 95 -31.30 -1.57 -1.55
N ARG A 96 -30.47 -1.55 -2.60
CA ARG A 96 -30.86 -1.61 -4.01
C ARG A 96 -30.98 -3.03 -4.58
N GLY A 97 -30.68 -4.06 -3.78
CA GLY A 97 -30.73 -5.47 -4.19
C GLY A 97 -29.49 -6.00 -4.91
N TYR A 98 -28.41 -5.23 -4.97
CA TYR A 98 -27.15 -5.68 -5.57
C TYR A 98 -26.26 -6.37 -4.54
N GLU A 99 -25.59 -7.45 -4.94
CA GLU A 99 -24.56 -8.10 -4.14
C GLU A 99 -23.24 -7.33 -4.22
N VAL A 100 -22.79 -6.81 -3.08
CA VAL A 100 -21.52 -6.10 -2.95
C VAL A 100 -20.58 -6.94 -2.09
N VAL A 101 -19.34 -7.09 -2.55
CA VAL A 101 -18.32 -7.84 -1.82
C VAL A 101 -17.83 -7.01 -0.63
N VAL A 102 -17.82 -7.62 0.55
CA VAL A 102 -17.31 -6.97 1.76
C VAL A 102 -15.81 -6.72 1.61
N GLY A 103 -15.34 -5.52 1.95
CA GLY A 103 -13.91 -5.19 1.93
C GLY A 103 -13.34 -4.70 0.60
N LYS A 104 -14.16 -4.60 -0.47
CA LYS A 104 -13.74 -4.01 -1.76
C LYS A 104 -13.14 -2.61 -1.58
N ASP A 105 -13.76 -1.77 -0.77
CA ASP A 105 -13.30 -0.39 -0.55
C ASP A 105 -11.93 -0.33 0.14
N ARG A 106 -11.63 -1.30 1.01
CA ARG A 106 -10.31 -1.41 1.66
C ARG A 106 -9.23 -1.75 0.63
N ILE A 107 -9.49 -2.70 -0.26
CA ILE A 107 -8.56 -3.03 -1.36
C ILE A 107 -8.38 -1.83 -2.28
N SER A 108 -9.45 -1.11 -2.63
CA SER A 108 -9.36 0.11 -3.43
C SER A 108 -8.50 1.18 -2.73
N ALA A 109 -8.64 1.36 -1.42
CA ALA A 109 -7.81 2.29 -0.65
C ALA A 109 -6.32 1.89 -0.68
N TYR A 110 -6.03 0.59 -0.62
CA TYR A 110 -4.65 0.07 -0.71
C TYR A 110 -4.04 0.23 -2.10
N VAL A 111 -4.78 -0.11 -3.16
CA VAL A 111 -4.34 0.04 -4.56
C VAL A 111 -4.07 1.52 -4.89
N ASN A 112 -4.82 2.43 -4.30
CA ASN A 112 -4.64 3.87 -4.47
C ASN A 112 -3.65 4.51 -3.48
N ASN A 113 -2.92 3.70 -2.69
CA ASN A 113 -1.97 4.15 -1.67
C ASN A 113 -2.57 5.13 -0.64
N ARG A 114 -3.90 5.12 -0.43
CA ARG A 114 -4.58 5.97 0.56
C ARG A 114 -4.45 5.44 1.98
N ALA A 115 -4.24 4.13 2.12
CA ALA A 115 -4.06 3.45 3.40
C ALA A 115 -2.95 2.40 3.28
N LYS A 116 -2.31 2.07 4.41
CA LYS A 116 -1.36 0.95 4.50
C LYS A 116 -2.05 -0.25 5.14
N PRO A 117 -1.84 -1.47 4.61
CA PRO A 117 -2.41 -2.66 5.23
C PRO A 117 -1.72 -2.95 6.57
N GLU A 118 -2.51 -3.37 7.56
CA GLU A 118 -1.97 -3.94 8.80
C GLU A 118 -1.29 -5.30 8.53
N PRO A 119 -0.34 -5.75 9.37
CA PRO A 119 0.36 -7.02 9.16
C PRO A 119 -0.58 -8.23 9.06
N ARG A 120 -1.68 -8.23 9.83
CA ARG A 120 -2.70 -9.29 9.75
C ARG A 120 -3.40 -9.29 8.39
N MET A 121 -3.77 -8.12 7.89
CA MET A 121 -4.43 -7.96 6.59
C MET A 121 -3.50 -8.29 5.44
N LEU A 122 -2.22 -7.90 5.55
CA LEU A 122 -1.21 -8.20 4.56
C LEU A 122 -1.05 -9.71 4.36
N LYS A 123 -1.04 -10.48 5.45
CA LYS A 123 -1.00 -11.95 5.39
C LYS A 123 -2.20 -12.53 4.66
N LEU A 124 -3.42 -12.08 4.97
CA LEU A 124 -4.63 -12.56 4.29
C LEU A 124 -4.61 -12.28 2.77
N ILE A 125 -4.14 -11.08 2.38
CA ILE A 125 -3.99 -10.73 0.96
C ILE A 125 -2.91 -11.60 0.29
N ALA A 126 -1.79 -11.83 0.99
CA ALA A 126 -0.69 -12.65 0.50
C ALA A 126 -1.12 -14.12 0.33
N ASP A 127 -1.86 -14.66 1.30
CA ASP A 127 -2.43 -16.02 1.27
C ASP A 127 -3.43 -16.17 0.10
N ALA A 128 -4.32 -15.19 -0.09
CA ALA A 128 -5.26 -15.17 -1.22
C ALA A 128 -4.54 -15.13 -2.58
N LEU A 129 -3.39 -14.45 -2.64
CA LEU A 129 -2.54 -14.40 -3.84
C LEU A 129 -1.54 -15.57 -3.92
N LYS A 130 -1.50 -16.47 -2.93
CA LYS A 130 -0.53 -17.57 -2.83
C LYS A 130 0.92 -17.10 -3.02
N MET A 131 1.27 -15.99 -2.40
CA MET A 131 2.61 -15.41 -2.48
C MET A 131 3.10 -15.00 -1.08
N PRO A 132 4.41 -14.96 -0.84
CA PRO A 132 4.91 -14.51 0.45
C PRO A 132 4.68 -13.00 0.67
N PRO A 133 4.44 -12.55 1.92
CA PRO A 133 4.20 -11.15 2.22
C PRO A 133 5.43 -10.27 1.95
N GLU A 134 6.65 -10.83 1.96
CA GLU A 134 7.87 -10.08 1.64
C GLU A 134 7.91 -9.65 0.16
N GLU A 135 7.40 -10.48 -0.75
CA GLU A 135 7.31 -10.15 -2.16
C GLU A 135 6.23 -9.10 -2.44
N LEU A 136 5.15 -9.06 -1.65
CA LEU A 136 4.07 -8.10 -1.86
C LEU A 136 4.42 -6.72 -1.27
N ALA A 137 5.07 -6.67 -0.11
CA ALA A 137 5.36 -5.43 0.61
C ALA A 137 6.78 -5.41 1.21
N PRO A 138 7.83 -5.28 0.38
CA PRO A 138 9.21 -5.31 0.87
C PRO A 138 9.51 -4.17 1.83
N GLU A 139 8.85 -3.01 1.68
CA GLU A 139 9.01 -1.88 2.61
C GLU A 139 8.51 -2.20 4.03
N ILE A 140 7.43 -2.98 4.13
CA ILE A 140 6.84 -3.38 5.42
C ILE A 140 7.67 -4.54 6.01
N ALA A 141 8.13 -5.45 5.16
CA ALA A 141 9.04 -6.52 5.56
C ALA A 141 10.40 -6.01 6.03
N ALA A 142 10.96 -4.98 5.37
CA ALA A 142 12.23 -4.36 5.74
C ALA A 142 12.17 -3.72 7.15
N LYS A 143 11.04 -3.09 7.49
CA LYS A 143 10.83 -2.53 8.85
C LYS A 143 10.80 -3.61 9.93
N ASN A 144 10.36 -4.82 9.60
CA ASN A 144 10.33 -5.92 10.55
C ASN A 144 11.65 -6.71 10.58
N SER A 145 12.46 -6.65 9.52
CA SER A 145 13.67 -7.48 9.37
C SER A 145 14.99 -6.78 9.70
N THR A 146 15.05 -5.45 9.73
CA THR A 146 16.33 -4.75 9.94
C THR A 146 16.18 -3.43 10.70
N ALA A 147 15.77 -3.48 11.96
CA ALA A 147 16.42 -2.57 12.91
C ALA A 147 17.84 -3.11 13.11
N ALA A 148 18.87 -2.25 13.10
CA ALA A 148 20.25 -2.68 13.36
C ALA A 148 20.27 -3.61 14.58
N ALA A 149 20.85 -4.81 14.44
CA ALA A 149 20.82 -5.83 15.48
C ALA A 149 21.40 -5.33 16.82
N TRP A 150 22.23 -4.28 16.74
CA TRP A 150 22.78 -3.56 17.86
C TRP A 150 22.77 -2.05 17.62
N THR A 151 22.65 -1.27 18.69
CA THR A 151 22.77 0.19 18.72
C THR A 151 23.73 0.56 19.85
N MET A 152 24.62 1.51 19.61
CA MET A 152 25.59 2.05 20.56
C MET A 152 25.41 3.55 20.64
N GLU A 153 25.05 4.07 21.81
CA GLU A 153 24.91 5.50 22.08
C GLU A 153 25.79 5.89 23.27
N GLU A 154 26.61 6.93 23.18
CA GLU A 154 27.41 7.37 24.33
C GLU A 154 26.49 7.91 25.44
N ALA A 155 26.74 7.51 26.69
CA ALA A 155 25.90 7.92 27.81
C ALA A 155 26.13 9.40 28.13
N THR A 156 25.05 10.19 28.13
CA THR A 156 25.10 11.62 28.46
C THR A 156 25.60 11.82 29.89
N GLY A 157 26.78 12.43 30.03
CA GLY A 157 27.38 12.79 31.32
C GLY A 157 28.40 11.79 31.87
N GLN A 158 28.72 10.71 31.14
CA GLN A 158 29.80 9.77 31.52
C GLN A 158 30.70 9.48 30.31
N PRO A 159 31.79 10.25 30.12
CA PRO A 159 32.68 10.04 28.98
C PRO A 159 33.30 8.64 29.04
N GLY A 160 33.21 7.90 27.94
CA GLY A 160 33.71 6.52 27.84
C GLY A 160 32.72 5.43 28.23
N MET A 161 31.49 5.78 28.63
CA MET A 161 30.40 4.80 28.83
C MET A 161 29.46 4.81 27.62
N VAL A 162 29.08 3.62 27.17
CA VAL A 162 28.20 3.46 26.00
C VAL A 162 26.96 2.65 26.38
N LEU A 163 25.78 3.19 26.09
CA LEU A 163 24.51 2.48 26.09
C LEU A 163 24.50 1.52 24.90
N PHE A 164 24.73 0.24 25.18
CA PHE A 164 24.64 -0.83 24.19
C PHE A 164 23.27 -1.50 24.24
N GLN A 165 22.52 -1.46 23.14
CA GLN A 165 21.25 -2.17 22.98
C GLN A 165 21.39 -3.25 21.92
N PHE A 166 21.04 -4.50 22.25
CA PHE A 166 21.01 -5.61 21.30
C PHE A 166 19.59 -6.14 21.16
N LYS A 167 19.01 -6.04 19.96
CA LYS A 167 17.62 -6.46 19.66
C LYS A 167 17.64 -7.63 18.70
N LYS A 168 17.86 -8.84 19.22
CA LYS A 168 17.82 -10.08 18.44
C LYS A 168 17.12 -11.18 19.23
N ILE A 169 16.29 -11.96 18.54
CA ILE A 169 15.75 -13.21 19.08
C ILE A 169 16.90 -14.23 19.11
N ILE A 170 17.29 -14.65 20.30
CA ILE A 170 18.37 -15.62 20.54
C ILE A 170 17.85 -16.78 21.40
N PRO A 171 18.41 -18.00 21.25
CA PRO A 171 18.13 -19.10 22.16
C PRO A 171 18.51 -18.74 23.60
N HIS A 172 17.77 -19.30 24.56
CA HIS A 172 17.96 -19.01 25.98
C HIS A 172 19.40 -19.25 26.45
N ASP A 173 20.00 -20.36 26.02
CA ASP A 173 21.39 -20.72 26.38
C ASP A 173 22.41 -19.69 25.89
N ALA A 174 22.16 -19.04 24.74
CA ALA A 174 23.02 -17.99 24.23
C ALA A 174 22.88 -16.70 25.05
N ALA A 175 21.68 -16.38 25.52
CA ALA A 175 21.44 -15.22 26.38
C ALA A 175 22.19 -15.34 27.71
N ILE A 176 22.19 -16.53 28.32
CA ILE A 176 22.93 -16.80 29.56
C ILE A 176 24.44 -16.56 29.36
N LYS A 177 25.00 -17.04 28.24
CA LYS A 177 26.43 -16.85 27.93
C LYS A 177 26.80 -15.38 27.75
N ILE A 178 25.92 -14.58 27.12
CA ILE A 178 26.15 -13.14 26.95
C ILE A 178 26.13 -12.44 28.32
N LEU A 179 25.17 -12.78 29.19
CA LEU A 179 25.10 -12.21 30.54
C LEU A 179 26.34 -12.56 31.37
N ALA A 180 26.82 -13.81 31.29
CA ALA A 180 28.04 -14.24 31.97
C ALA A 180 29.25 -13.42 31.50
N ALA A 181 29.45 -13.29 30.18
CA ALA A 181 30.56 -12.52 29.61
C ALA A 181 30.51 -11.03 30.01
N LEU A 182 29.32 -10.41 30.04
CA LEU A 182 29.16 -9.04 30.51
C LEU A 182 29.54 -8.89 31.99
N SER A 183 29.15 -9.84 32.84
CA SER A 183 29.49 -9.82 34.27
C SER A 183 30.98 -10.00 34.57
N GLU A 184 31.71 -10.71 33.70
CA GLU A 184 33.16 -10.87 33.81
C GLU A 184 33.90 -9.60 33.40
N ALA A 185 33.45 -8.94 32.33
CA ALA A 185 34.01 -7.68 31.87
C ALA A 185 33.85 -6.56 32.94
N GLU A 186 32.70 -6.50 33.63
CA GLU A 186 32.48 -5.54 34.72
C GLU A 186 33.44 -5.72 35.92
N LYS A 187 33.94 -6.95 36.14
CA LYS A 187 34.91 -7.21 37.22
C LYS A 187 36.32 -6.76 36.87
N GLN A 188 36.67 -6.76 35.58
CA GLN A 188 38.00 -6.37 35.10
C GLN A 188 38.14 -4.85 34.93
N GLY A 189 37.03 -4.13 34.72
CA GLY A 189 37.01 -2.68 34.55
C GLY A 189 37.01 -1.87 35.85
N LYS A 190 37.16 -2.51 37.02
CA LYS A 190 37.34 -1.86 38.33
C LYS A 190 38.80 -1.91 38.74
#